data_AF-A0A7R9VAM3-F1
#
_entry.id   AF-A0A7R9VAM3-F1
#
_cell.length_a   1.000
_cell.length_b   1.000
_cell.length_c   1.000
_cell.angle_alpha   90.00
_cell.angle_beta   90.00
_cell.angle_gamma   90.00
#
_symmetry.space_group_name_H-M   'P 1'
#
loop_
_entity.id
_entity.type
_entity.pdbx_description
1 polymer ?
#
loop_
_entity_poly.entity_id
_entity_poly.type
_entity_poly.pdbx_seq_one_letter_code
_entity_poly.pdbx_strand_id
1 'polypeptide(L)'
;MGGGDGGSSGGNGSGLFKTAREAQRKADAGNRSVWNTLFMRADTVAAAVAAHYGVSKAELLDASASDLPVRMALGEAQVVAQTKHALADAGVDVAALEAAASASGKAAATRSVARSPVALLVKNLPYTADEDELAEMFGKHGSVVRLVLPPTRTLAVVEFAEPGDARAAFRAIAYKKYQHVPLYLEWAPK
;
A
#
# COMPACT_ATOMS: atom_id res chain seq x y z
N MET A 1 -13.22 70.47 17.22
CA MET A 1 -12.21 69.39 17.14
C MET A 1 -12.92 68.11 17.63
N GLY A 2 -13.42 67.17 16.85
CA GLY A 2 -13.18 66.80 15.45
C GLY A 2 -12.60 65.37 15.38
N GLY A 3 -13.46 64.35 15.14
CA GLY A 3 -13.14 62.97 14.68
C GLY A 3 -12.54 62.02 15.74
N GLY A 4 -12.80 60.71 15.79
CA GLY A 4 -13.43 59.78 14.84
C GLY A 4 -12.54 58.53 14.64
N ASP A 5 -13.10 57.36 14.97
CA ASP A 5 -12.83 55.99 14.46
C ASP A 5 -11.46 55.28 14.55
N GLY A 6 -11.55 53.95 14.70
CA GLY A 6 -10.61 53.01 14.06
C GLY A 6 -10.18 51.81 14.90
N GLY A 7 -10.98 50.75 14.93
CA GLY A 7 -10.52 49.43 15.39
C GLY A 7 -9.60 48.74 14.37
N SER A 8 -8.91 47.67 14.78
CA SER A 8 -8.85 46.42 14.00
C SER A 8 -8.18 45.27 14.76
N SER A 9 -8.79 44.10 14.60
CA SER A 9 -8.37 42.74 14.98
C SER A 9 -7.09 42.25 14.29
N GLY A 10 -6.50 41.18 14.83
CA GLY A 10 -5.88 40.15 14.00
C GLY A 10 -4.85 39.27 14.70
N GLY A 11 -5.11 37.96 14.82
CA GLY A 11 -4.00 37.01 15.02
C GLY A 11 -4.24 35.60 15.57
N ASN A 12 -5.46 35.11 15.76
CA ASN A 12 -5.69 33.76 16.34
C ASN A 12 -5.82 32.64 15.29
N GLY A 13 -4.99 32.68 14.25
CA GLY A 13 -5.10 31.80 13.07
C GLY A 13 -3.96 30.80 12.87
N SER A 14 -2.87 30.81 13.65
CA SER A 14 -1.68 29.98 13.32
C SER A 14 -1.57 28.66 14.11
N GLY A 15 -2.19 28.58 15.29
CA GLY A 15 -2.18 27.37 16.13
C GLY A 15 -3.02 26.22 15.55
N LEU A 16 -4.24 26.52 15.11
CA LEU A 16 -5.20 25.54 14.58
C LEU A 16 -4.67 24.80 13.34
N PHE A 17 -3.99 25.50 12.42
CA PHE A 17 -3.41 24.86 11.23
C PHE A 17 -2.21 23.98 11.57
N LYS A 18 -1.41 24.34 12.58
CA LYS A 18 -0.29 23.49 13.06
C LYS A 18 -0.82 22.23 13.73
N THR A 19 -1.82 22.36 14.62
CA THR A 19 -2.43 21.22 15.33
C THR A 19 -3.17 20.28 14.38
N ALA A 20 -3.90 20.82 13.39
CA ALA A 20 -4.56 20.01 12.36
C ALA A 20 -3.55 19.25 11.49
N ARG A 21 -2.43 19.89 11.11
CA ARG A 21 -1.37 19.26 10.30
C ARG A 21 -0.61 18.18 11.07
N GLU A 22 -0.41 18.36 12.38
CA GLU A 22 0.21 17.34 13.23
C GLU A 22 -0.74 16.17 13.52
N ALA A 23 -2.03 16.43 13.74
CA ALA A 23 -3.05 15.39 13.89
C ALA A 23 -3.18 14.56 12.60
N GLN A 24 -3.17 15.24 11.44
CA GLN A 24 -3.20 14.57 10.14
C GLN A 24 -1.92 13.77 9.89
N ARG A 25 -0.74 14.31 10.20
CA ARG A 25 0.53 13.55 10.14
C ARG A 25 0.52 12.33 11.06
N LYS A 26 -0.07 12.42 12.26
CA LYS A 26 -0.19 11.28 13.19
C LYS A 26 -1.17 10.23 12.69
N ALA A 27 -2.30 10.63 12.12
CA ALA A 27 -3.27 9.72 11.50
C ALA A 27 -2.67 9.03 10.26
N ASP A 28 -1.99 9.80 9.41
CA ASP A 28 -1.29 9.30 8.23
C ASP A 28 -0.17 8.34 8.62
N ALA A 29 0.59 8.63 9.70
CA ALA A 29 1.62 7.74 10.21
C ALA A 29 1.06 6.42 10.75
N GLY A 30 -0.10 6.47 11.43
CA GLY A 30 -0.82 5.26 11.90
C GLY A 30 -1.30 4.38 10.75
N ASN A 31 -1.91 4.97 9.72
CA ASN A 31 -2.39 4.26 8.53
C ASN A 31 -1.21 3.75 7.65
N ARG A 32 -0.12 4.52 7.57
CA ARG A 32 1.11 4.13 6.85
C ARG A 32 1.83 2.94 7.52
N SER A 33 1.90 2.91 8.85
CA SER A 33 2.45 1.78 9.62
C SER A 33 1.68 0.47 9.37
N VAL A 34 0.35 0.57 9.29
CA VAL A 34 -0.55 -0.55 9.01
C VAL A 34 -0.35 -1.05 7.57
N TRP A 35 -0.27 -0.17 6.57
CA TRP A 35 -0.02 -0.57 5.17
C TRP A 35 1.34 -1.26 4.99
N ASN A 36 2.39 -0.72 5.64
CA ASN A 36 3.73 -1.29 5.62
C ASN A 36 3.74 -2.71 6.20
N THR A 37 3.03 -2.95 7.31
CA THR A 37 3.04 -4.24 8.01
C THR A 37 2.23 -5.32 7.28
N LEU A 38 1.19 -4.93 6.54
CA LEU A 38 0.17 -5.87 6.05
C LEU A 38 0.25 -6.18 4.56
N PHE A 39 0.88 -5.31 3.76
CA PHE A 39 0.90 -5.46 2.30
C PHE A 39 2.30 -5.50 1.73
N MET A 40 3.34 -5.04 2.45
CA MET A 40 4.64 -4.78 1.82
C MET A 40 5.78 -5.52 2.51
N ARG A 41 6.64 -6.14 1.70
CA ARG A 41 7.87 -6.77 2.18
C ARG A 41 8.98 -5.73 2.28
N ALA A 42 9.67 -5.64 3.42
CA ALA A 42 10.75 -4.69 3.64
C ALA A 42 11.85 -4.76 2.56
N ASP A 43 12.23 -5.96 2.12
CA ASP A 43 13.19 -6.14 1.02
C ASP A 43 12.70 -5.57 -0.31
N THR A 44 11.43 -5.75 -0.64
CA THR A 44 10.83 -5.26 -1.88
C THR A 44 10.71 -3.74 -1.84
N VAL A 45 10.35 -3.18 -0.68
CA VAL A 45 10.36 -1.74 -0.47
C VAL A 45 11.77 -1.17 -0.64
N ALA A 46 12.78 -1.78 -0.01
CA ALA A 46 14.16 -1.36 -0.16
C ALA A 46 14.64 -1.43 -1.62
N ALA A 47 14.27 -2.49 -2.35
CA ALA A 47 14.59 -2.62 -3.77
C ALA A 47 13.86 -1.57 -4.64
N ALA A 48 12.60 -1.27 -4.35
CA ALA A 48 11.84 -0.24 -5.05
C ALA A 48 12.43 1.17 -4.80
N VAL A 49 12.84 1.46 -3.56
CA VAL A 49 13.53 2.69 -3.19
C VAL A 49 14.89 2.77 -3.91
N ALA A 50 15.67 1.69 -3.93
CA ALA A 50 16.96 1.61 -4.63
C ALA A 50 16.82 1.93 -6.12
N ALA A 51 15.90 1.23 -6.79
CA ALA A 51 15.62 1.43 -8.21
C ALA A 51 15.20 2.86 -8.52
N HIS A 52 14.42 3.50 -7.64
CA HIS A 52 13.96 4.87 -7.84
C HIS A 52 15.06 5.92 -7.67
N TYR A 53 15.91 5.78 -6.65
CA TYR A 53 16.98 6.75 -6.39
C TYR A 53 18.24 6.51 -7.23
N GLY A 54 18.23 5.48 -8.09
CA GLY A 54 19.39 5.11 -8.90
C GLY A 54 20.59 4.66 -8.07
N VAL A 55 20.35 4.23 -6.83
CA VAL A 55 21.37 3.75 -5.89
C VAL A 55 21.20 2.26 -5.68
N SER A 56 22.30 1.54 -5.48
CA SER A 56 22.26 0.12 -5.16
C SER A 56 21.66 -0.12 -3.77
N LYS A 57 21.11 -1.33 -3.54
CA LYS A 57 20.65 -1.76 -2.21
C LYS A 57 21.77 -1.67 -1.17
N ALA A 58 23.03 -1.84 -1.57
CA ALA A 58 24.20 -1.72 -0.69
C ALA A 58 24.45 -0.26 -0.29
N GLU A 59 24.37 0.69 -1.23
CA GLU A 59 24.52 2.13 -0.95
C GLU A 59 23.35 2.70 -0.13
N LEU A 60 22.16 2.12 -0.27
CA LEU A 60 21.02 2.41 0.59
C LEU A 60 21.19 1.90 2.01
N LEU A 61 22.03 0.89 2.25
CA LEU A 61 22.24 0.27 3.58
C LEU A 61 23.56 0.71 4.22
N ASP A 62 24.29 1.65 3.62
CA ASP A 62 25.53 2.17 4.18
C ASP A 62 25.24 2.91 5.50
N ALA A 63 25.65 2.28 6.61
CA ALA A 63 25.44 2.74 7.97
C ALA A 63 26.32 3.95 8.36
N SER A 64 27.22 4.40 7.47
CA SER A 64 28.06 5.58 7.69
C SER A 64 27.29 6.91 7.53
N ALA A 65 26.09 6.89 6.94
CA ALA A 65 25.23 8.05 6.78
C ALA A 65 24.23 8.19 7.93
N SER A 66 24.28 9.31 8.66
CA SER A 66 23.38 9.64 9.78
C SER A 66 21.88 9.70 9.44
N ASP A 67 21.53 9.65 8.15
CA ASP A 67 20.17 9.80 7.63
C ASP A 67 19.49 8.48 7.21
N LEU A 68 20.12 7.32 7.40
CA LEU A 68 19.59 6.05 6.92
C LEU A 68 18.14 5.76 7.38
N PRO A 69 17.79 5.85 8.68
CA PRO A 69 16.41 5.65 9.12
C PRO A 69 15.42 6.63 8.49
N VAL A 70 15.86 7.88 8.27
CA VAL A 70 15.03 8.94 7.66
C VAL A 70 14.80 8.64 6.18
N ARG A 71 15.84 8.24 5.45
CA ARG A 71 15.77 7.86 4.02
C ARG A 71 14.89 6.62 3.82
N MET A 72 15.00 5.62 4.70
CA MET A 72 14.14 4.45 4.66
C MET A 72 12.67 4.81 4.93
N ALA A 73 12.39 5.64 5.94
CA ALA A 73 11.02 6.09 6.24
C ALA A 73 10.40 6.93 5.11
N LEU A 74 11.18 7.80 4.48
CA LEU A 74 10.76 8.57 3.31
C LEU A 74 10.54 7.66 2.10
N GLY A 75 11.46 6.72 1.86
CA GLY A 75 11.35 5.73 0.80
C GLY A 75 10.11 4.83 0.95
N GLU A 76 9.86 4.34 2.16
CA GLU A 76 8.64 3.60 2.50
C GLU A 76 7.39 4.44 2.22
N ALA A 77 7.34 5.67 2.74
CA ALA A 77 6.21 6.57 2.52
C ALA A 77 5.95 6.81 1.03
N GLN A 78 7.01 6.93 0.24
CA GLN A 78 6.93 7.12 -1.19
C GLN A 78 6.45 5.86 -1.91
N VAL A 79 6.97 4.68 -1.56
CA VAL A 79 6.52 3.39 -2.12
C VAL A 79 5.04 3.17 -1.83
N VAL A 80 4.57 3.49 -0.61
CA VAL A 80 3.14 3.47 -0.27
C VAL A 80 2.36 4.40 -1.21
N ALA A 81 2.80 5.66 -1.34
CA ALA A 81 2.10 6.67 -2.15
C ALA A 81 2.01 6.25 -3.62
N GLN A 82 3.11 5.76 -4.22
CA GLN A 82 3.15 5.28 -5.60
C GLN A 82 2.26 4.05 -5.80
N THR A 83 2.27 3.11 -4.84
CA THR A 83 1.41 1.92 -4.89
C THR A 83 -0.06 2.33 -4.89
N LYS A 84 -0.44 3.24 -3.98
CA LYS A 84 -1.82 3.76 -3.89
C LYS A 84 -2.23 4.48 -5.16
N HIS A 85 -1.37 5.33 -5.70
CA HIS A 85 -1.64 6.05 -6.94
C HIS A 85 -1.87 5.09 -8.12
N ALA A 86 -0.96 4.13 -8.33
CA ALA A 86 -1.09 3.15 -9.41
C ALA A 86 -2.33 2.27 -9.29
N LEU A 87 -2.71 1.88 -8.07
CA LEU A 87 -3.95 1.13 -7.81
C LEU A 87 -5.19 1.99 -8.12
N ALA A 88 -5.21 3.25 -7.68
CA ALA A 88 -6.30 4.18 -7.96
C ALA A 88 -6.45 4.46 -9.46
N ASP A 89 -5.34 4.69 -10.17
CA ASP A 89 -5.32 4.89 -11.63
C ASP A 89 -5.86 3.68 -12.39
N ALA A 90 -5.58 2.48 -11.87
CA ALA A 90 -6.15 1.26 -12.42
C ALA A 90 -7.64 1.07 -12.08
N GLY A 91 -8.22 1.90 -11.21
CA GLY A 91 -9.62 1.85 -10.75
C GLY A 91 -9.86 0.95 -9.53
N VAL A 92 -8.85 0.73 -8.68
CA VAL A 92 -8.98 -0.03 -7.43
C VAL A 92 -9.35 0.93 -6.30
N ASP A 93 -10.32 0.56 -5.45
CA ASP A 93 -10.68 1.35 -4.27
C ASP A 93 -9.60 1.25 -3.18
N VAL A 94 -8.70 2.23 -3.17
CA VAL A 94 -7.63 2.33 -2.18
C VAL A 94 -8.17 2.57 -0.78
N ALA A 95 -9.29 3.29 -0.62
CA ALA A 95 -9.87 3.55 0.69
C ALA A 95 -10.43 2.26 1.30
N ALA A 96 -11.06 1.40 0.49
CA ALA A 96 -11.49 0.08 0.92
C ALA A 96 -10.30 -0.80 1.33
N LEU A 97 -9.19 -0.75 0.58
CA LEU A 97 -7.96 -1.47 0.94
C LEU A 97 -7.37 -0.97 2.26
N GLU A 98 -7.34 0.34 2.50
CA GLU A 98 -6.82 0.92 3.75
C GLU A 98 -7.72 0.59 4.95
N ALA A 99 -9.04 0.59 4.75
CA ALA A 99 -10.00 0.17 5.76
C ALA A 99 -9.82 -1.32 6.10
N ALA A 100 -9.62 -2.17 5.08
CA ALA A 100 -9.32 -3.59 5.24
C ALA A 100 -8.00 -3.83 5.97
N ALA A 101 -6.96 -3.06 5.61
CA ALA A 101 -5.66 -3.06 6.26
C ALA A 101 -5.80 -2.75 7.76
N SER A 102 -6.43 -1.62 8.08
CA SER A 102 -6.64 -1.14 9.44
C SER A 102 -7.53 -2.05 10.28
N ALA A 103 -8.34 -2.89 9.62
CA ALA A 103 -9.15 -3.91 10.28
C ALA A 103 -8.38 -5.20 10.55
N SER A 104 -7.26 -5.49 9.89
CA SER A 104 -6.54 -6.75 10.09
C SER A 104 -5.69 -6.73 11.38
N GLY A 105 -5.86 -7.77 12.22
CA GLY A 105 -5.36 -7.85 13.60
C GLY A 105 -6.46 -8.26 14.57
N LYS A 106 -6.25 -8.13 15.90
CA LYS A 106 -7.30 -8.45 16.92
C LYS A 106 -8.61 -7.65 16.74
N ALA A 107 -8.58 -6.55 15.98
CA ALA A 107 -9.76 -5.76 15.60
C ALA A 107 -10.53 -6.30 14.37
N ALA A 108 -10.01 -7.31 13.66
CA ALA A 108 -10.68 -7.96 12.53
C ALA A 108 -11.93 -8.72 12.97
N ALA A 109 -11.96 -9.15 14.23
CA ALA A 109 -13.09 -9.84 14.81
C ALA A 109 -14.32 -8.94 15.01
N THR A 110 -14.17 -7.60 14.99
CA THR A 110 -15.24 -6.65 15.32
C THR A 110 -15.71 -5.78 14.15
N ARG A 111 -14.95 -5.70 13.03
CA ARG A 111 -15.41 -5.09 11.78
C ARG A 111 -15.39 -6.12 10.66
N SER A 112 -16.57 -6.60 10.26
CA SER A 112 -16.72 -7.42 9.07
C SER A 112 -16.51 -6.56 7.83
N VAL A 113 -15.26 -6.44 7.38
CA VAL A 113 -14.94 -5.86 6.07
C VAL A 113 -15.47 -6.82 5.01
N ALA A 114 -16.47 -6.38 4.25
CA ALA A 114 -17.04 -7.18 3.17
C ALA A 114 -15.96 -7.48 2.13
N ARG A 115 -15.80 -8.76 1.80
CA ARG A 115 -14.78 -9.21 0.84
C ARG A 115 -15.40 -9.51 -0.52
N SER A 116 -14.66 -9.22 -1.56
CA SER A 116 -15.00 -9.58 -2.94
C SER A 116 -14.95 -11.11 -3.10
N PRO A 117 -15.92 -11.72 -3.80
CA PRO A 117 -15.90 -13.15 -4.09
C PRO A 117 -15.02 -13.51 -5.29
N VAL A 118 -14.55 -12.51 -6.06
CA VAL A 118 -13.82 -12.69 -7.32
C VAL A 118 -12.43 -12.06 -7.33
N ALA A 119 -12.15 -11.12 -6.42
CA ALA A 119 -10.88 -10.40 -6.38
C ALA A 119 -9.98 -10.85 -5.22
N LEU A 120 -8.71 -11.06 -5.54
CA LEU A 120 -7.65 -11.48 -4.64
C LEU A 120 -6.54 -10.42 -4.58
N LEU A 121 -6.00 -10.22 -3.38
CA LEU A 121 -4.79 -9.48 -3.14
C LEU A 121 -3.63 -10.47 -3.06
N VAL A 122 -2.63 -10.26 -3.92
CA VAL A 122 -1.40 -11.04 -3.97
C VAL A 122 -0.32 -10.24 -3.26
N LYS A 123 0.25 -10.80 -2.20
CA LYS A 123 1.24 -10.16 -1.33
C LYS A 123 2.53 -10.99 -1.29
N ASN A 124 3.56 -10.38 -0.71
CA ASN A 124 4.90 -10.96 -0.59
C ASN A 124 5.57 -11.21 -1.95
N LEU A 125 5.36 -10.29 -2.89
CA LEU A 125 5.97 -10.34 -4.20
C LEU A 125 7.45 -9.89 -4.14
N PRO A 126 8.35 -10.54 -4.89
CA PRO A 126 9.69 -10.03 -5.10
C PRO A 126 9.65 -8.83 -6.05
N TYR A 127 10.66 -7.95 -6.01
CA TYR A 127 10.76 -6.84 -6.96
C TYR A 127 11.01 -7.29 -8.42
N THR A 128 11.34 -8.56 -8.63
CA THR A 128 11.42 -9.21 -9.94
C THR A 128 10.07 -9.77 -10.40
N ALA A 129 8.98 -9.52 -9.66
CA ALA A 129 7.66 -9.94 -10.08
C ALA A 129 7.27 -9.31 -11.42
N ASP A 130 6.68 -10.15 -12.26
CA ASP A 130 6.27 -9.81 -13.61
C ASP A 130 4.77 -10.05 -13.79
N GLU A 131 4.12 -9.17 -14.53
CA GLU A 131 2.68 -9.22 -14.74
C GLU A 131 2.26 -10.41 -15.60
N ASP A 132 3.02 -10.75 -16.64
CA ASP A 132 2.72 -11.88 -17.52
C ASP A 132 2.90 -13.21 -16.78
N GLU A 133 3.94 -13.34 -15.95
CA GLU A 133 4.14 -14.53 -15.10
C GLU A 133 2.98 -14.73 -14.11
N LEU A 134 2.49 -13.64 -13.51
CA LEU A 134 1.34 -13.71 -12.61
C LEU A 134 0.06 -14.02 -13.40
N ALA A 135 -0.16 -13.40 -14.56
CA ALA A 135 -1.32 -13.69 -15.41
C ALA A 135 -1.36 -15.16 -15.82
N GLU A 136 -0.23 -15.75 -16.24
CA GLU A 136 -0.14 -17.17 -16.59
C GLU A 136 -0.38 -18.07 -15.37
N MET A 137 0.18 -17.71 -14.21
CA MET A 137 0.02 -18.48 -12.98
C MET A 137 -1.45 -18.53 -12.52
N PHE A 138 -2.12 -17.38 -12.48
CA PHE A 138 -3.52 -17.29 -12.04
C PHE A 138 -4.49 -17.78 -13.12
N GLY A 139 -4.17 -17.57 -14.40
CA GLY A 139 -4.97 -18.02 -15.55
C GLY A 139 -5.17 -19.54 -15.64
N LYS A 140 -4.27 -20.34 -15.03
CA LYS A 140 -4.41 -21.80 -14.92
C LYS A 140 -5.63 -22.24 -14.10
N HIS A 141 -6.22 -21.33 -13.33
CA HIS A 141 -7.35 -21.61 -12.45
C HIS A 141 -8.68 -21.03 -12.96
N GLY A 142 -8.64 -20.22 -14.02
CA GLY A 142 -9.83 -19.62 -14.61
C GLY A 142 -9.55 -18.30 -15.33
N SER A 143 -10.62 -17.67 -15.84
CA SER A 143 -10.49 -16.44 -16.62
C SER A 143 -10.20 -15.25 -15.71
N VAL A 144 -8.98 -14.69 -15.82
CA VAL A 144 -8.60 -13.43 -15.16
C VAL A 144 -9.14 -12.27 -16.01
N VAL A 145 -10.01 -11.45 -15.44
CA VAL A 145 -10.59 -10.27 -16.13
C VAL A 145 -9.77 -9.01 -15.88
N ARG A 146 -9.01 -8.99 -14.80
CA ARG A 146 -8.17 -7.86 -14.44
C ARG A 146 -7.00 -8.31 -13.58
N LEU A 147 -5.82 -7.85 -13.93
CA LEU A 147 -4.62 -7.95 -13.12
C LEU A 147 -4.03 -6.55 -13.00
N VAL A 148 -3.69 -6.14 -11.78
CA VAL A 148 -3.03 -4.86 -11.53
C VAL A 148 -1.78 -5.13 -10.71
N LEU A 149 -0.61 -4.94 -11.32
CA LEU A 149 0.69 -4.98 -10.66
C LEU A 149 1.30 -3.56 -10.66
N PRO A 150 1.23 -2.82 -9.54
CA PRO A 150 1.92 -1.55 -9.41
C PRO A 150 3.44 -1.67 -9.68
N PRO A 151 4.11 -0.62 -10.21
CA PRO A 151 5.55 -0.64 -10.48
C PRO A 151 6.42 -0.92 -9.25
N THR A 152 5.90 -0.63 -8.06
CA THR A 152 6.52 -0.91 -6.77
C THR A 152 6.57 -2.40 -6.44
N ARG A 153 5.72 -3.22 -7.08
CA ARG A 153 5.61 -4.68 -6.94
C ARG A 153 5.43 -5.14 -5.51
N THR A 154 4.90 -4.29 -4.65
CA THR A 154 4.69 -4.62 -3.23
C THR A 154 3.46 -5.51 -3.04
N LEU A 155 2.46 -5.36 -3.90
CA LEU A 155 1.26 -6.19 -3.97
C LEU A 155 0.73 -6.24 -5.41
N ALA A 156 -0.19 -7.15 -5.71
CA ALA A 156 -0.98 -7.14 -6.93
C ALA A 156 -2.46 -7.41 -6.62
N VAL A 157 -3.35 -6.99 -7.53
CA VAL A 157 -4.77 -7.33 -7.48
C VAL A 157 -5.09 -8.23 -8.67
N VAL A 158 -5.75 -9.36 -8.42
CA VAL A 158 -6.21 -10.29 -9.47
C VAL A 158 -7.70 -10.47 -9.33
N GLU A 159 -8.45 -10.19 -10.38
CA GLU A 159 -9.90 -10.37 -10.45
C GLU A 159 -10.24 -11.45 -11.47
N PHE A 160 -11.06 -12.41 -11.04
CA PHE A 160 -11.56 -13.48 -11.89
C PHE A 160 -12.96 -13.15 -12.42
N ALA A 161 -13.33 -13.74 -13.55
CA ALA A 161 -14.70 -13.68 -14.05
C ALA A 161 -15.67 -14.37 -13.08
N GLU A 162 -15.24 -15.51 -12.51
CA GLU A 162 -16.11 -16.39 -11.72
C GLU A 162 -15.62 -16.58 -10.28
N PRO A 163 -16.52 -16.55 -9.27
CA PRO A 163 -16.17 -16.85 -7.88
C PRO A 163 -15.62 -18.27 -7.66
N GLY A 164 -15.98 -19.22 -8.54
CA GLY A 164 -15.45 -20.59 -8.51
C GLY A 164 -13.94 -20.61 -8.75
N ASP A 165 -13.52 -19.89 -9.78
CA ASP A 165 -12.13 -19.78 -10.24
C ASP A 165 -11.27 -19.07 -9.20
N ALA A 166 -11.73 -17.94 -8.67
CA ALA A 166 -11.03 -17.23 -7.60
C ALA A 166 -10.79 -18.11 -6.37
N ARG A 167 -11.79 -18.93 -5.98
CA ARG A 167 -11.65 -19.87 -4.86
C ARG A 167 -10.68 -21.01 -5.17
N ALA A 168 -10.67 -21.50 -6.40
CA ALA A 168 -9.72 -22.52 -6.85
C ALA A 168 -8.28 -21.98 -6.84
N ALA A 169 -8.07 -20.78 -7.40
CA ALA A 169 -6.81 -20.07 -7.39
C ALA A 169 -6.31 -19.82 -5.96
N PHE A 170 -7.19 -19.32 -5.07
CA PHE A 170 -6.83 -19.08 -3.68
C PHE A 170 -6.28 -20.33 -2.99
N ARG A 171 -6.99 -21.47 -3.11
CA ARG A 171 -6.57 -22.73 -2.49
C ARG A 171 -5.27 -23.29 -3.07
N ALA A 172 -5.04 -23.09 -4.37
CA ALA A 172 -3.89 -23.67 -5.08
C ALA A 172 -2.62 -22.81 -4.99
N ILE A 173 -2.76 -21.50 -4.89
CA ILE A 173 -1.65 -20.54 -4.97
C ILE A 173 -1.26 -19.99 -3.59
N ALA A 174 -2.17 -19.95 -2.61
CA ALA A 174 -1.81 -19.49 -1.27
C ALA A 174 -0.63 -20.31 -0.72
N TYR A 175 0.42 -19.61 -0.30
CA TYR A 175 1.70 -20.16 0.19
C TYR A 175 2.53 -20.92 -0.85
N LYS A 176 2.12 -20.96 -2.12
CA LYS A 176 2.92 -21.50 -3.22
C LYS A 176 4.11 -20.58 -3.49
N LYS A 177 5.25 -21.19 -3.79
CA LYS A 177 6.47 -20.44 -4.14
C LYS A 177 6.31 -19.78 -5.51
N TYR A 178 6.45 -18.47 -5.54
CA TYR A 178 6.66 -17.66 -6.74
C TYR A 178 8.10 -17.17 -6.74
N GLN A 179 8.85 -17.58 -7.77
CA GLN A 179 10.30 -17.40 -7.83
C GLN A 179 10.99 -17.94 -6.55
N HIS A 180 11.43 -17.07 -5.65
CA HIS A 180 12.13 -17.43 -4.42
C HIS A 180 11.32 -17.20 -3.12
N VAL A 181 10.06 -16.75 -3.20
CA VAL A 181 9.23 -16.41 -2.03
C VAL A 181 7.85 -17.06 -2.08
N PRO A 182 7.22 -17.38 -0.93
CA PRO A 182 5.84 -17.84 -0.90
C PRO A 182 4.87 -16.67 -1.15
N LEU A 183 3.85 -16.86 -1.97
CA LEU A 183 2.78 -15.87 -2.14
C LEU A 183 1.81 -15.91 -0.97
N TYR A 184 1.40 -14.74 -0.48
CA TYR A 184 0.32 -14.63 0.49
C TYR A 184 -0.91 -14.05 -0.19
N LEU A 185 -2.03 -14.75 -0.09
CA LEU A 185 -3.29 -14.34 -0.70
C LEU A 185 -4.28 -13.89 0.36
N GLU A 186 -5.01 -12.83 0.06
CA GLU A 186 -6.15 -12.35 0.84
C GLU A 186 -7.30 -12.02 -0.10
N TRP A 187 -8.54 -12.20 0.33
CA TRP A 187 -9.68 -11.69 -0.42
C TRP A 187 -9.68 -10.17 -0.41
N ALA A 188 -9.77 -9.54 -1.58
CA ALA A 188 -9.86 -8.09 -1.68
C ALA A 188 -11.14 -7.60 -0.97
N PRO A 189 -11.16 -6.40 -0.38
CA PRO A 189 -12.41 -5.78 0.03
C PRO A 189 -13.32 -5.57 -1.19
N LYS A 190 -14.63 -5.47 -0.95
CA LYS A 190 -15.60 -5.07 -1.98
C LYS A 190 -15.40 -3.63 -2.39
#